data_AF-A0A5D3CK50-F1
#
_entry.id   AF-A0A5D3CK50-F1
#
_cell.length_a   1.000
_cell.length_b   1.000
_cell.length_c   1.000
_cell.angle_alpha   90.00
_cell.angle_beta   90.00
_cell.angle_gamma   90.00
#
_symmetry.space_group_name_H-M   'P 1'
#
loop_
_entity.id
_entity.type
_entity.pdbx_description
1 polymer ?
#
loop_
_entity_poly.entity_id
_entity_poly.type
_entity_poly.pdbx_seq_one_letter_code
_entity_poly.pdbx_strand_id
1 'polypeptide(L)' 'MQPDISAPGVNILAAWLGNDSSSTPQATKSPLFNVISGTSMSCPHVSGVVASVKSQNPTWSPSAIKSAIMTTGKEY' A
#
# COMPACT_ATOMS: atom_id res chain seq x y z
N MET A 1 20.81 -1.78 6.82
CA MET A 1 20.29 -2.63 5.74
C MET A 1 18.99 -2.01 5.27
N GLN A 2 18.75 -1.97 3.95
CA GLN A 2 17.49 -1.58 3.33
C GLN A 2 17.15 -2.65 2.28
N PRO A 3 15.86 -2.84 1.93
CA PRO A 3 14.67 -2.22 2.51
C PRO A 3 14.37 -2.68 3.95
N ASP A 4 13.48 -1.97 4.65
CA ASP A 4 13.12 -2.26 6.05
C ASP A 4 12.04 -3.35 6.20
N ILE A 5 11.08 -3.42 5.27
CA ILE A 5 9.94 -4.36 5.28
C ILE A 5 9.44 -4.54 3.84
N SER A 6 8.84 -5.69 3.53
CA SER A 6 8.17 -5.96 2.25
C SER A 6 6.65 -6.07 2.44
N ALA A 7 5.88 -5.71 1.42
CA ALA A 7 4.43 -5.79 1.40
C ALA A 7 3.90 -6.03 -0.04
N PRO A 8 2.66 -6.53 -0.21
CA PRO A 8 2.09 -6.77 -1.53
C PRO A 8 2.12 -5.54 -2.43
N GLY A 9 2.74 -5.67 -3.60
CA GLY A 9 2.88 -4.59 -4.57
C GLY A 9 2.71 -5.04 -6.01
N VAL A 10 2.29 -6.28 -6.26
CA VAL A 10 2.09 -6.83 -7.60
C VAL A 10 0.62 -7.17 -7.78
N ASN A 11 0.04 -6.78 -8.91
CA ASN A 11 -1.37 -6.98 -9.27
C ASN A 11 -2.33 -6.48 -8.19
N ILE A 12 -2.10 -5.27 -7.69
CA ILE A 12 -2.95 -4.64 -6.67
C ILE A 12 -4.11 -3.94 -7.37
N LEU A 13 -5.34 -4.38 -7.07
CA LEU A 13 -6.57 -3.72 -7.47
C LEU A 13 -6.84 -2.54 -6.52
N ALA A 14 -6.88 -1.32 -7.06
CA ALA A 14 -7.17 -0.11 -6.28
C ALA A 14 -8.06 0.86 -7.06
N ALA A 15 -8.64 1.83 -6.36
CA ALA A 15 -9.46 2.87 -6.97
C ALA A 15 -8.66 3.66 -8.02
N TRP A 16 -9.34 4.06 -9.09
CA TRP A 16 -8.74 4.74 -10.22
C TRP A 16 -9.59 5.92 -10.69
N LEU A 17 -8.96 6.80 -11.46
CA LEU A 17 -9.61 7.98 -12.02
C LEU A 17 -10.63 7.55 -13.09
N GLY A 18 -11.91 7.78 -12.81
CA GLY A 18 -13.02 7.47 -13.73
C GLY A 18 -13.10 8.36 -14.99
N ASN A 19 -12.12 9.23 -15.20
CA ASN A 19 -11.91 10.00 -16.44
C ASN A 19 -10.60 9.61 -17.16
N ASP A 20 -9.85 8.64 -16.63
CA ASP A 20 -8.65 8.16 -17.29
C ASP A 20 -9.05 7.24 -18.45
N SER A 21 -8.86 7.75 -19.67
CA SER A 21 -9.17 7.05 -20.92
C SER A 21 -7.97 6.33 -21.51
N SER A 22 -6.80 6.40 -20.87
CA SER A 22 -5.53 5.83 -21.37
C SER A 22 -5.61 4.31 -21.57
N SER A 23 -6.46 3.62 -20.81
CA SER A 23 -6.61 2.17 -20.82
C SER A 23 -7.99 1.68 -21.28
N THR A 24 -8.84 2.56 -21.85
CA THR A 24 -10.19 2.18 -22.28
C THR A 24 -10.41 2.28 -23.78
N PRO A 25 -11.05 1.28 -24.41
CA PRO A 25 -11.56 1.41 -25.78
C PRO A 25 -12.45 2.65 -25.92
N GLN A 26 -12.31 3.33 -27.05
CA GLN A 26 -13.02 4.57 -27.39
C GLN A 26 -14.53 4.30 -27.63
N ALA A 27 -15.26 4.00 -26.56
CA ALA A 27 -16.72 3.79 -26.48
C ALA A 27 -17.19 3.40 -25.07
N THR A 28 -16.29 3.00 -24.17
CA THR A 28 -16.63 2.50 -22.83
C THR A 28 -16.25 3.50 -21.74
N LYS A 29 -17.03 3.53 -20.65
CA LYS A 29 -16.68 4.32 -19.45
C LYS A 29 -15.35 3.84 -18.87
N SER A 30 -14.51 4.79 -18.45
CA SER A 30 -13.28 4.49 -17.71
C SER A 30 -13.57 3.66 -16.46
N PRO A 31 -12.76 2.64 -16.14
CA PRO A 31 -12.98 1.83 -14.97
C PRO A 31 -12.70 2.66 -13.70
N LEU A 32 -13.51 2.45 -12.67
CA LEU A 32 -13.32 3.09 -11.36
C LEU A 32 -12.22 2.42 -10.52
N PHE A 33 -11.66 1.31 -11.03
CA PHE A 33 -10.59 0.56 -10.41
C PHE A 33 -9.58 0.13 -11.46
N ASN A 34 -8.32 0.00 -11.07
CA ASN A 34 -7.25 -0.46 -11.93
C ASN A 34 -6.36 -1.46 -11.17
N VAL A 35 -5.73 -2.37 -11.91
CA VAL A 35 -4.80 -3.36 -11.37
C VAL A 35 -3.40 -2.96 -11.83
N ILE A 36 -2.56 -2.55 -10.90
CA ILE A 36 -1.18 -2.12 -11.19
C ILE A 36 -0.17 -2.72 -10.22
N SER A 37 1.10 -2.65 -10.60
CA SER A 37 2.22 -3.20 -9.85
C SER A 37 3.31 -2.16 -9.61
N GLY A 38 3.96 -2.20 -8.45
CA GLY A 38 5.10 -1.36 -8.09
C GLY A 38 5.30 -1.24 -6.58
N THR A 39 6.47 -0.76 -6.16
CA THR A 39 6.72 -0.39 -4.74
C THR A 39 5.78 0.72 -4.27
N SER A 40 5.29 1.56 -5.18
CA SER A 40 4.21 2.52 -4.96
C SER A 40 2.90 1.89 -4.49
N MET A 41 2.66 0.60 -4.76
CA MET A 41 1.51 -0.16 -4.27
C MET A 41 1.82 -0.85 -2.94
N SER A 42 3.06 -1.27 -2.69
CA SER A 42 3.49 -1.79 -1.38
C SER A 42 3.48 -0.71 -0.28
N CYS A 43 3.88 0.51 -0.60
CA CYS A 43 3.96 1.64 0.34
C CYS A 43 2.63 1.95 1.08
N PRO A 44 1.47 2.10 0.39
CA PRO A 44 0.21 2.36 1.06
C PRO A 44 -0.27 1.18 1.93
N HIS A 45 0.08 -0.07 1.60
CA HIS A 45 -0.20 -1.21 2.49
C HIS A 45 0.51 -1.06 3.84
N VAL A 46 1.82 -0.75 3.83
CA VAL A 46 2.58 -0.51 5.07
C VAL A 46 2.05 0.72 5.81
N SER A 47 1.71 1.79 5.08
CA SER A 47 1.15 3.02 5.67
C SER A 47 -0.18 2.75 6.40
N GLY A 48 -1.05 1.89 5.84
CA GLY A 48 -2.28 1.46 6.50
C GLY A 48 -2.03 0.68 7.79
N VAL A 49 -1.05 -0.24 7.79
CA VAL A 49 -0.63 -0.97 8.99
C VAL A 49 -0.10 -0.01 10.05
N VAL A 50 0.78 0.93 9.67
CA VAL A 50 1.32 1.97 10.57
C VAL A 50 0.19 2.78 11.20
N ALA A 51 -0.80 3.21 10.42
CA ALA A 51 -1.94 3.97 10.91
C ALA A 51 -2.75 3.17 11.95
N SER A 52 -3.00 1.88 11.69
CA SER A 52 -3.69 1.00 12.64
C SER A 52 -2.91 0.82 13.95
N VAL A 53 -1.59 0.56 13.86
CA VAL A 53 -0.72 0.44 15.03
C VAL A 53 -0.70 1.74 15.84
N LYS A 54 -0.59 2.90 15.17
CA LYS A 54 -0.61 4.21 15.82
C LYS A 54 -1.96 4.51 16.48
N SER A 55 -3.07 4.11 15.86
CA SER A 55 -4.41 4.27 16.42
C SER A 55 -4.57 3.45 17.71
N GLN A 56 -4.01 2.25 17.77
CA GLN A 56 -4.06 1.38 18.96
C GLN A 56 -3.02 1.78 20.02
N ASN A 57 -1.93 2.42 19.60
CA ASN A 57 -0.85 2.86 20.48
C ASN A 57 -0.51 4.35 20.27
N PRO A 58 -1.40 5.29 20.68
CA PRO A 58 -1.27 6.70 20.32
C PRO A 58 0.01 7.37 20.83
N THR A 59 0.62 6.85 21.91
CA THR A 59 1.85 7.39 22.51
C THR A 59 3.13 6.85 21.89
N TRP A 60 3.07 5.80 21.07
CA TRP A 60 4.28 5.21 20.49
C TRP A 60 4.99 6.16 19.52
N SER A 61 6.32 6.18 19.60
CA SER A 61 7.17 6.92 18.68
C SER A 61 7.20 6.26 17.29
N PRO A 62 7.60 6.99 16.24
CA PRO A 62 7.81 6.39 14.92
C PRO A 62 8.79 5.22 14.93
N SER A 63 9.86 5.30 15.75
CA SER A 63 10.84 4.24 15.91
C SER A 63 10.27 2.99 16.58
N ALA A 64 9.40 3.15 17.58
CA ALA A 64 8.73 2.03 18.24
C ALA A 64 7.79 1.30 17.27
N ILE A 65 7.02 2.04 16.45
CA ILE A 65 6.13 1.46 15.45
C ILE A 65 6.92 0.71 14.37
N LYS A 66 7.99 1.33 13.85
CA LYS A 66 8.89 0.67 12.90
C LYS A 66 9.48 -0.61 13.49
N SER A 67 9.97 -0.57 14.73
CA SER A 67 10.52 -1.75 15.42
C SER A 67 9.49 -2.86 15.51
N ALA A 68 8.28 -2.56 15.99
CA ALA A 68 7.21 -3.55 16.12
C ALA A 68 6.84 -4.21 14.79
N ILE A 69 6.75 -3.43 13.71
CA ILE A 69 6.42 -3.97 12.38
C ILE A 69 7.56 -4.85 11.84
N MET A 70 8.82 -4.44 12.01
CA MET A 70 9.96 -5.22 11.50
C MET A 70 10.16 -6.54 12.27
N THR A 71 10.01 -6.54 13.59
CA THR A 71 10.24 -7.74 14.42
C THR A 71 9.09 -8.74 14.40
N THR A 72 7.91 -8.32 13.93
CA THR A 72 6.73 -9.20 13.75
C THR A 72 6.44 -9.53 12.29
N GLY A 73 7.22 -8.97 11.35
CA GLY A 73 7.19 -9.33 9.95
C GLY A 73 7.53 -10.81 9.76
N LYS A 74 6.91 -11.46 8.78
CA LYS A 74 7.26 -12.83 8.43
C LYS A 74 8.56 -12.83 7.63
N GLU A 75 9.48 -13.70 8.02
CA GLU A 75 10.58 -14.12 7.16
C GLU A 75 10.00 -14.97 6.01
N TYR A 76 10.46 -14.68 4.79
CA TYR A 76 10.18 -15.44 3.59
C TYR A 76 11.49 -15.95 3.02
#